data_AF-A0A8H7EB74-F1
#
_entry.id   AF-A0A8H7EB74-F1
#
_cell.length_a   1.000
_cell.length_b   1.000
_cell.length_c   1.000
_cell.angle_alpha   90.00
_cell.angle_beta   90.00
_cell.angle_gamma   90.00
#
_symmetry.space_group_name_H-M   'P 1'
#
loop_
_entity.id
_entity.type
_entity.pdbx_description
1 polymer ?
#
loop_
_entity_poly.entity_id
_entity_poly.type
_entity_poly.pdbx_seq_one_letter_code
_entity_poly.pdbx_strand_id
1 'polypeptide(L)'
;MQLAEMLSDLVSLRVCDPAAALALVSARSTDFDSTSSHDNTAKPNTATDDEQDPDLKRAKDLLKLHYEVKEAHKRGELGRGLEEARSLVRKAVGG
;
A
#
# COMPACT_ATOMS: atom_id res chain seq x y z
N MET A 1 8.45 -19.75 -22.51
CA MET A 1 9.71 -20.36 -22.01
C MET A 1 10.77 -19.34 -21.61
N GLN A 2 10.68 -18.07 -22.01
CA GLN A 2 11.67 -17.01 -21.75
C GLN A 2 12.01 -16.77 -20.27
N LEU A 3 11.05 -16.96 -19.34
CA LEU A 3 11.32 -16.82 -17.91
C LEU A 3 12.31 -17.86 -17.39
N ALA A 4 12.24 -19.10 -17.89
CA ALA A 4 13.15 -20.16 -17.48
C ALA A 4 14.58 -19.89 -17.98
N GLU A 5 14.72 -19.33 -19.19
CA GLU A 5 16.01 -18.94 -19.75
C GLU A 5 16.65 -17.79 -18.97
N MET A 6 15.88 -16.75 -18.62
CA MET A 6 16.40 -15.66 -17.77
C MET A 6 16.81 -16.14 -16.38
N LEU A 7 16.06 -17.06 -15.77
CA LEU A 7 16.42 -17.63 -14.47
C LEU A 7 17.68 -18.51 -14.56
N SER A 8 17.84 -19.25 -15.66
CA SER A 8 19.06 -20.04 -15.93
C SER A 8 20.29 -19.15 -16.13
N ASP A 9 20.13 -18.03 -16.83
CA ASP A 9 21.20 -17.06 -17.08
C ASP A 9 21.60 -16.35 -15.76
N LEU A 10 20.62 -15.93 -14.96
CA LEU A 10 20.87 -15.29 -13.66
C LEU A 10 21.59 -16.22 -12.68
N VAL A 11 21.24 -17.51 -12.67
CA VAL A 11 21.95 -18.52 -11.88
C VAL A 11 23.38 -18.72 -12.37
N SER A 12 23.62 -18.70 -13.68
CA SER A 12 24.97 -18.80 -14.27
C SER A 12 25.82 -17.58 -13.94
N LEU A 13 25.26 -16.38 -14.05
CA LEU A 13 25.90 -15.12 -13.66
C LEU A 13 26.25 -15.08 -12.17
N ARG A 14 25.42 -15.63 -11.27
CA ARG A 14 25.77 -15.73 -9.84
C ARG A 14 27.03 -16.56 -9.57
N VAL A 15 27.34 -17.55 -10.42
CA VAL A 15 28.52 -18.41 -10.26
C VAL A 15 29.77 -17.72 -10.82
N CYS A 16 29.65 -16.95 -11.90
CA CYS A 16 30.78 -16.28 -12.54
C CYS A 16 31.08 -14.88 -11.97
N ASP A 17 30.05 -14.08 -11.68
CA ASP A 17 30.18 -12.75 -11.09
C ASP A 17 28.95 -12.41 -10.21
N PRO A 18 29.06 -12.67 -8.90
CA PRO A 18 27.98 -12.41 -7.94
C PRO A 18 27.56 -10.94 -7.86
N ALA A 19 28.48 -9.99 -8.13
CA ALA A 19 28.21 -8.57 -8.01
C ALA A 19 27.34 -8.06 -9.17
N ALA A 20 27.64 -8.50 -10.40
CA ALA A 20 26.83 -8.18 -11.58
C ALA A 20 25.41 -8.77 -11.48
N ALA A 21 25.27 -10.00 -10.97
CA ALA A 21 23.96 -10.62 -10.75
C ALA A 21 23.10 -9.84 -9.74
N LEU A 22 23.70 -9.28 -8.69
CA LEU A 22 22.98 -8.48 -7.70
C LEU A 22 22.54 -7.13 -8.30
N ALA A 23 23.42 -6.47 -9.07
CA ALA A 23 23.11 -5.19 -9.71
C ALA A 23 21.90 -5.28 -10.66
N LEU A 24 21.78 -6.36 -11.44
CA LEU A 24 20.65 -6.56 -12.36
C LEU A 24 19.31 -6.76 -11.64
N VAL A 25 19.31 -7.43 -10.47
CA VAL A 25 18.10 -7.59 -9.65
C VAL A 25 17.73 -6.28 -8.96
N SER A 26 18.73 -5.55 -8.45
CA SER A 26 18.51 -4.29 -7.75
C SER A 26 18.08 -3.14 -8.66
N ALA A 27 18.59 -3.08 -9.90
CA ALA A 27 18.20 -2.06 -10.88
C ALA A 27 16.74 -2.23 -11.36
N ARG A 28 16.23 -3.46 -11.42
CA ARG A 28 14.86 -3.68 -11.88
C ARG A 28 13.79 -3.16 -10.93
N SER A 29 14.13 -2.94 -9.67
CA SER A 29 13.23 -2.33 -8.67
C SER A 29 12.99 -0.84 -8.92
N THR A 30 13.88 -0.14 -9.66
CA THR A 30 13.75 1.32 -9.90
C THR A 30 12.95 1.64 -11.17
N ASP A 31 12.91 0.74 -12.14
CA ASP A 31 12.34 1.04 -13.46
C ASP A 31 10.83 0.76 -13.56
N PHE A 32 10.28 -0.10 -12.69
CA PHE A 32 8.83 -0.37 -12.66
C PHE A 32 8.00 0.77 -12.06
N ASP A 33 8.63 1.77 -11.45
CA ASP A 33 7.96 2.97 -10.93
C ASP A 33 7.87 4.11 -11.98
N SER A 34 8.44 3.91 -13.17
CA SER A 34 8.60 4.98 -14.18
C SER A 34 7.56 4.98 -15.32
N THR A 35 6.50 4.16 -15.25
CA THR A 35 5.41 4.18 -16.25
C THR A 35 4.09 4.70 -15.69
N SER A 36 4.11 5.88 -15.09
CA SER A 36 2.93 6.75 -15.08
C SER A 36 3.33 8.21 -15.04
N SER A 37 2.79 8.98 -15.99
CA SER A 37 2.70 10.46 -16.03
C SER A 37 4.02 11.23 -16.07
N HIS A 38 4.42 11.73 -17.24
CA HIS A 38 4.08 13.09 -17.71
C HIS A 38 4.80 14.17 -16.90
N ASP A 39 5.80 14.78 -17.55
CA ASP A 39 6.28 16.16 -17.39
C ASP A 39 6.30 16.74 -15.97
N ASN A 40 7.49 16.84 -15.37
CA ASN A 40 8.07 18.14 -15.04
C ASN A 40 9.40 17.97 -14.32
N THR A 41 10.32 18.86 -14.66
CA THR A 41 11.62 19.08 -14.05
C THR A 41 11.55 19.23 -12.52
N ALA A 42 12.09 18.29 -11.72
CA ALA A 42 12.62 18.57 -10.39
C ALA A 42 13.40 17.39 -9.79
N LYS A 43 14.70 17.64 -9.54
CA LYS A 43 15.65 17.17 -8.50
C LYS A 43 15.47 15.82 -7.76
N PRO A 44 16.60 15.19 -7.36
CA PRO A 44 16.59 14.00 -6.53
C PRO A 44 16.25 14.40 -5.08
N ASN A 45 15.09 14.01 -4.58
CA ASN A 45 14.76 14.23 -3.18
C ASN A 45 15.28 13.08 -2.33
N THR A 46 16.21 13.46 -1.48
CA THR A 46 16.74 12.78 -0.30
C THR A 46 15.63 12.28 0.62
N ALA A 47 15.93 11.20 1.36
CA ALA A 47 15.11 10.52 2.36
C ALA A 47 14.69 11.39 3.58
N THR A 48 14.07 12.54 3.34
CA THR A 48 13.63 13.51 4.36
C THR A 48 12.17 13.90 4.23
N ASP A 49 11.40 13.25 3.35
CA ASP A 49 10.04 13.69 2.96
C ASP A 49 8.89 12.77 3.44
N ASP A 50 9.20 11.68 4.16
CA ASP A 50 8.18 10.72 4.63
C ASP A 50 7.14 11.32 5.61
N GLU A 51 7.44 12.49 6.20
CA GLU A 51 6.54 13.25 7.07
C GLU A 51 5.77 14.36 6.35
N GLN A 52 6.18 14.72 5.13
CA GLN A 52 5.59 15.79 4.34
C GLN A 52 4.73 15.26 3.19
N ASP A 53 4.85 13.99 2.85
CA ASP A 53 3.97 13.35 1.88
C ASP A 53 2.51 13.29 2.41
N PRO A 54 1.58 14.04 1.80
CA PRO A 54 0.19 14.06 2.20
C PRO A 54 -0.49 12.69 2.02
N ASP A 55 -0.02 11.87 1.08
CA ASP A 55 -0.57 10.56 0.79
C ASP A 55 -0.14 9.53 1.84
N LEU A 56 1.11 9.59 2.32
CA LEU A 56 1.55 8.77 3.45
C LEU A 56 0.76 9.09 4.73
N LYS A 57 0.49 10.37 4.98
CA LYS A 57 -0.36 10.79 6.11
C LYS A 57 -1.78 10.24 5.96
N ARG A 58 -2.37 10.38 4.77
CA ARG A 58 -3.70 9.84 4.46
C ARG A 58 -3.76 8.32 4.63
N ALA A 59 -2.72 7.60 4.20
CA ALA A 59 -2.65 6.14 4.35
C ALA A 59 -2.61 5.73 5.83
N LYS A 60 -1.83 6.42 6.66
CA LYS A 60 -1.77 6.19 8.12
C LYS A 60 -3.13 6.47 8.78
N ASP A 61 -3.78 7.56 8.41
CA ASP A 61 -5.12 7.90 8.92
C ASP A 61 -6.16 6.85 8.53
N LEU A 62 -6.11 6.35 7.28
CA LEU A 62 -7.02 5.31 6.80
C LEU A 62 -6.81 3.98 7.54
N LEU A 63 -5.57 3.60 7.80
CA LEU A 63 -5.24 2.40 8.60
C LEU A 63 -5.75 2.52 10.03
N LYS A 64 -5.56 3.68 10.66
CA LYS A 64 -6.07 3.95 12.00
C LYS A 64 -7.58 3.85 12.05
N LEU A 65 -8.28 4.49 11.10
CA LEU A 65 -9.73 4.41 10.99
C LEU A 65 -10.22 2.97 10.79
N HIS A 66 -9.56 2.20 9.91
CA HIS A 66 -9.91 0.80 9.69
C HIS A 66 -9.81 -0.02 10.99
N TYR A 67 -8.72 0.18 11.75
CA TYR A 67 -8.52 -0.51 13.02
C TYR A 67 -9.61 -0.16 14.04
N GLU A 68 -9.89 1.13 14.23
CA GLU A 68 -10.93 1.61 15.16
C GLU A 68 -12.31 1.05 14.81
N VAL A 69 -12.70 1.09 13.53
CA VAL A 69 -13.97 0.54 13.06
C VAL A 69 -14.02 -0.97 13.26
N LYS A 70 -12.93 -1.68 12.98
CA LYS A 70 -12.85 -3.14 13.15
C LYS A 70 -12.94 -3.55 14.62
N GLU A 71 -12.28 -2.84 15.52
CA GLU A 71 -12.36 -3.08 16.96
C GLU A 71 -13.75 -2.73 17.51
N ALA A 72 -14.35 -1.61 17.09
CA ALA A 72 -15.72 -1.25 17.46
C ALA A 72 -16.75 -2.28 16.95
N HIS A 73 -16.53 -2.82 15.75
CA HIS A 73 -17.34 -3.91 15.20
C HIS A 73 -17.19 -5.20 16.02
N LYS A 74 -15.94 -5.59 16.34
CA LYS A 74 -15.63 -6.78 17.14
C LYS A 74 -16.20 -6.68 18.56
N ARG A 75 -16.20 -5.48 19.15
CA ARG A 75 -16.82 -5.16 20.45
C ARG A 75 -18.36 -5.09 20.40
N GLY A 76 -18.94 -5.16 19.19
CA GLY A 76 -20.38 -5.17 18.96
C GLY A 76 -21.06 -3.82 19.18
N GLU A 77 -20.30 -2.73 19.33
CA GLU A 77 -20.84 -1.40 19.62
C GLU A 77 -21.61 -0.83 18.43
N LEU A 78 -21.08 -1.04 17.22
CA LEU A 78 -21.72 -0.58 15.99
C LEU A 78 -23.08 -1.28 15.78
N GLY A 79 -23.19 -2.56 16.13
CA GLY A 79 -24.44 -3.31 16.08
C GLY A 79 -25.48 -2.79 17.07
N ARG A 80 -25.06 -2.51 18.31
CA ARG A 80 -25.94 -1.97 19.37
C ARG A 80 -26.47 -0.58 19.00
N GLY A 81 -25.59 0.34 18.60
CA GLY A 81 -26.00 1.69 18.20
C GLY A 81 -26.92 1.71 16.98
N LEU A 82 -26.69 0.80 16.02
CA LEU A 82 -27.54 0.67 14.84
C LEU A 82 -28.93 0.12 15.17
N GLU A 83 -29.03 -0.84 16.09
CA GLU A 83 -30.34 -1.36 16.53
C GLU A 83 -31.13 -0.31 17.31
N GLU A 84 -30.48 0.46 18.18
CA GLU A 84 -31.08 1.59 18.88
C GLU A 84 -31.60 2.65 17.91
N ALA A 85 -30.78 3.04 16.92
CA ALA A 85 -31.19 3.99 15.89
C ALA A 85 -32.40 3.48 15.08
N ARG A 86 -32.41 2.20 14.71
CA ARG A 86 -33.56 1.58 14.02
C ARG A 86 -34.81 1.57 14.90
N SER A 87 -34.66 1.30 16.19
CA SER A 87 -35.76 1.35 17.15
C SER A 87 -36.37 2.76 17.26
N LEU A 88 -35.52 3.79 17.33
CA LEU A 88 -35.96 5.18 17.35
C LEU A 88 -36.73 5.57 16.08
N VAL A 89 -36.23 5.19 14.90
CA VAL A 89 -36.94 5.45 13.63
C VAL A 89 -38.29 4.73 13.58
N ARG A 90 -38.34 3.45 13.98
CA ARG A 90 -39.62 2.70 14.04
C ARG A 90 -40.61 3.37 14.98
N LYS A 91 -40.14 3.90 16.11
CA LYS A 91 -40.98 4.65 17.07
C LYS A 91 -41.47 5.98 16.50
N ALA A 92 -40.64 6.68 15.72
CA ALA A 92 -40.99 7.96 15.12
C ALA A 92 -41.93 7.85 13.89
N VAL A 93 -41.87 6.72 13.16
CA VAL A 93 -42.64 6.50 11.93
C VAL A 93 -43.90 5.65 12.17
N GLY A 94 -43.93 4.84 13.25
CA GLY A 94 -45.02 3.91 13.56
C GLY A 94 -46.00 4.37 14.65
N GLY A 95 -45.95 5.65 15.07
CA GLY A 95 -46.94 6.30 15.92
C GLY A 95 -47.71 7.35 15.12
#